data_AF-A0AA50KF24-F1
#
_entry.id   AF-A0AA50KF24-F1
#
_cell.length_a   1.000
_cell.length_b   1.000
_cell.length_c   1.000
_cell.angle_alpha   90.00
_cell.angle_beta   90.00
_cell.angle_gamma   90.00
#
_symmetry.space_group_name_H-M   'P 1'
#
loop_
_entity.id
_entity.type
_entity.pdbx_description
1 polymer ?
#
loop_
_entity_poly.entity_id
_entity_poly.type
_entity_poly.pdbx_seq_one_letter_code
_entity_poly.pdbx_strand_id
1 'polypeptide(L)'
;MDMTPISNEADMPKRTIKLDNTELIKTSFWVSQIFIIIATVVGVYLAAQEGLSQAIKFDALSNMQNNYHLRHALYDEVSDNVEILSHYADTVETVSSNSLVKMHPQMGLFVWDNMRYSANALETPSDILSDIRRLYLESEKIISNIETRHYSVSYGKDQLQNVLSKIKEDTLPKLKTNYETLSKELKDNDIAVD
;
A
#
# COMPACT_ATOMS: atom_id res chain seq x y z
N MET A 1 36.37 95.70 -38.40
CA MET A 1 37.61 94.96 -38.16
C MET A 1 37.25 93.67 -37.47
N ASP A 2 37.87 92.58 -37.95
CA ASP A 2 38.15 91.31 -37.28
C ASP A 2 37.09 90.22 -37.04
N MET A 3 37.33 89.14 -37.80
CA MET A 3 37.59 87.73 -37.39
C MET A 3 36.42 86.76 -37.10
N THR A 4 36.48 85.64 -37.84
CA THR A 4 35.88 84.29 -37.68
C THR A 4 36.38 83.58 -36.39
N PRO A 5 35.93 82.37 -35.93
CA PRO A 5 35.26 81.26 -36.66
C PRO A 5 34.17 80.40 -35.92
N ILE A 6 33.47 79.61 -36.74
CA ILE A 6 32.96 78.22 -36.60
C ILE A 6 33.02 77.54 -35.21
N SER A 7 31.87 77.03 -34.72
CA SER A 7 31.75 75.61 -34.31
C SER A 7 30.31 75.13 -34.31
N ASN A 8 30.10 74.01 -35.01
CA ASN A 8 28.91 73.17 -34.95
C ASN A 8 28.71 72.65 -33.52
N GLU A 9 27.50 72.74 -32.98
CA GLU A 9 26.97 71.67 -32.16
C GLU A 9 25.57 71.30 -32.68
N ALA A 10 25.47 70.03 -33.04
CA ALA A 10 24.35 69.44 -33.73
C ALA A 10 23.06 69.53 -32.93
N ASP A 11 21.99 69.82 -33.65
CA ASP A 11 20.62 69.58 -33.24
C ASP A 11 20.43 68.06 -33.02
N MET A 12 20.55 67.61 -31.77
CA MET A 12 20.02 66.32 -31.35
C MET A 12 18.68 66.57 -30.68
N PRO A 13 17.55 66.18 -31.28
CA PRO A 13 16.28 66.27 -30.59
C PRO A 13 16.36 65.37 -29.36
N LYS A 14 16.41 65.98 -28.16
CA LYS A 14 16.16 65.27 -26.91
C LYS A 14 14.76 64.70 -27.00
N ARG A 15 14.67 63.44 -27.43
CA ARG A 15 13.45 62.63 -27.40
C ARG A 15 13.14 62.42 -25.92
N THR A 16 12.47 63.40 -25.32
CA THR A 16 11.87 63.25 -24.01
C THR A 16 10.70 62.31 -24.21
N ILE A 17 10.93 61.02 -23.95
CA ILE A 17 9.88 60.03 -23.84
C ILE A 17 9.06 60.48 -22.62
N LYS A 18 7.99 61.25 -22.86
CA LYS A 18 6.97 61.48 -21.84
C LYS A 18 6.27 60.13 -21.64
N LEU A 19 6.69 59.39 -20.63
CA LEU A 19 5.97 58.22 -20.17
C LEU A 19 4.63 58.72 -19.62
N ASP A 20 3.56 58.48 -20.37
CA ASP A 20 2.21 58.87 -20.00
C ASP A 20 1.73 57.97 -18.86
N ASN A 21 2.02 58.39 -17.63
CA ASN A 21 1.68 57.65 -16.40
C ASN A 21 0.21 57.86 -16.00
N THR A 22 -0.60 58.52 -16.83
CA THR A 22 -1.99 58.86 -16.53
C THR A 22 -2.87 57.61 -16.40
N GLU A 23 -2.54 56.52 -17.10
CA GLU A 23 -3.25 55.23 -16.94
C GLU A 23 -2.91 54.50 -15.64
N LEU A 24 -1.69 54.67 -15.11
CA LEU A 24 -1.25 54.07 -13.84
C LEU A 24 -1.90 54.74 -12.62
N ILE A 25 -2.40 55.97 -12.76
CA ILE A 25 -3.04 56.73 -11.67
C ILE A 25 -4.57 56.52 -11.69
N LYS A 26 -5.14 55.96 -12.77
CA LYS A 26 -6.57 55.62 -12.82
C LYS A 26 -6.87 54.50 -11.85
N THR A 27 -7.76 54.75 -10.89
CA THR A 27 -8.23 53.78 -9.90
C THR A 27 -8.74 52.48 -10.56
N SER A 28 -9.30 52.57 -11.78
CA SER A 28 -9.77 51.42 -12.56
C SER A 28 -8.64 50.44 -12.94
N PHE A 29 -7.42 50.94 -13.19
CA PHE A 29 -6.26 50.10 -13.51
C PHE A 29 -5.85 49.27 -12.29
N TRP A 30 -5.72 49.89 -11.12
CA TRP A 30 -5.37 49.20 -9.87
C TRP A 30 -6.44 48.21 -9.41
N VAL A 31 -7.72 48.56 -9.57
CA VAL A 31 -8.82 47.63 -9.27
C VAL A 31 -8.75 46.41 -10.19
N SER A 32 -8.59 46.60 -11.51
CA SER A 32 -8.42 45.50 -12.46
C SER A 32 -7.22 44.62 -12.13
N GLN A 33 -6.08 45.22 -11.81
CA GLN A 33 -4.87 44.48 -11.49
C GLN A 33 -5.01 43.66 -10.19
N ILE A 34 -5.66 44.21 -9.16
CA ILE A 34 -5.97 43.48 -7.93
C ILE A 34 -6.90 42.29 -8.25
N PHE A 35 -7.92 42.48 -9.08
CA PHE A 35 -8.80 41.39 -9.51
C PHE A 35 -8.05 40.30 -10.29
N ILE A 36 -7.12 40.66 -11.19
CA ILE A 36 -6.28 39.70 -11.91
C ILE A 36 -5.39 38.91 -10.94
N ILE A 37 -4.76 39.58 -9.98
CA ILE A 37 -3.92 38.93 -8.97
C ILE A 37 -4.76 37.96 -8.12
N ILE A 38 -5.91 38.40 -7.62
CA ILE A 38 -6.83 37.55 -6.85
C ILE A 38 -7.29 36.36 -7.71
N ALA A 39 -7.69 36.58 -8.96
CA ALA A 39 -8.12 35.51 -9.87
C ALA A 39 -6.99 34.49 -10.13
N THR A 40 -5.74 34.94 -10.27
CA THR A 40 -4.59 34.07 -10.48
C THR A 40 -4.30 33.23 -9.23
N VAL A 41 -4.31 33.86 -8.04
CA VAL A 41 -4.08 33.16 -6.77
C VAL A 41 -5.20 32.15 -6.51
N VAL A 42 -6.46 32.53 -6.71
CA VAL A 42 -7.62 31.63 -6.56
C VAL A 42 -7.57 30.50 -7.58
N GLY A 43 -7.22 30.78 -8.84
CA GLY A 43 -7.10 29.77 -9.89
C GLY A 43 -6.04 28.72 -9.58
N VAL A 44 -4.85 29.15 -9.12
CA VAL A 44 -3.78 28.24 -8.70
C VAL A 44 -4.19 27.46 -7.43
N TYR A 45 -4.82 28.11 -6.46
CA TYR A 45 -5.27 27.45 -5.23
C TYR A 45 -6.27 26.32 -5.51
N LEU A 46 -7.29 26.59 -6.34
CA LEU A 46 -8.30 25.57 -6.70
C LEU A 46 -7.68 24.42 -7.50
N ALA A 47 -6.80 24.72 -8.46
CA ALA A 47 -6.10 23.68 -9.21
C ALA A 47 -5.20 22.82 -8.32
N ALA A 48 -4.51 23.44 -7.35
CA ALA A 48 -3.67 22.74 -6.39
C ALA A 48 -4.49 21.89 -5.40
N GLN A 49 -5.65 22.37 -4.97
CA GLN A 49 -6.56 21.64 -4.07
C GLN A 49 -7.10 20.37 -4.74
N GLU A 50 -7.55 20.47 -5.99
CA GLU A 50 -7.99 19.31 -6.77
C GLU A 50 -6.85 18.32 -7.00
N GLY A 51 -5.65 18.80 -7.35
CA GLY A 51 -4.47 17.96 -7.53
C GLY A 51 -4.07 17.19 -6.27
N LEU A 52 -4.06 17.85 -5.10
CA LEU A 52 -3.76 17.20 -3.82
C LEU A 52 -4.85 16.18 -3.44
N SER A 53 -6.12 16.53 -3.60
CA SER A 53 -7.23 15.62 -3.30
C SER A 53 -7.15 14.35 -4.15
N GLN A 54 -6.86 14.51 -5.45
CA GLN A 54 -6.69 13.39 -6.35
C GLN A 54 -5.46 12.54 -6.01
N ALA A 55 -4.34 13.16 -5.63
CA ALA A 55 -3.14 12.44 -5.20
C ALA A 55 -3.36 11.62 -3.93
N ILE A 56 -4.05 12.19 -2.92
CA ILE A 56 -4.40 11.46 -1.69
C ILE A 56 -5.31 10.28 -1.99
N LYS A 57 -6.33 10.47 -2.84
CA LYS A 57 -7.21 9.37 -3.26
C LYS A 57 -6.43 8.28 -3.99
N PHE A 58 -5.54 8.64 -4.91
CA PHE A 58 -4.71 7.69 -5.64
C PHE A 58 -3.81 6.89 -4.69
N ASP A 59 -3.13 7.55 -3.75
CA ASP A 59 -2.26 6.90 -2.79
C ASP A 59 -3.04 5.93 -1.88
N ALA A 60 -4.20 6.36 -1.38
CA ALA A 60 -5.08 5.50 -0.58
C ALA A 60 -5.56 4.26 -1.36
N LEU A 61 -5.98 4.44 -2.60
CA LEU A 61 -6.44 3.34 -3.47
C LEU A 61 -5.29 2.38 -3.84
N SER A 62 -4.10 2.92 -4.11
CA SER A 62 -2.88 2.13 -4.36
C SER A 62 -2.50 1.29 -3.15
N ASN A 63 -2.51 1.88 -1.95
CA ASN A 63 -2.26 1.16 -0.70
C ASN A 63 -3.31 0.07 -0.46
N MET A 64 -4.59 0.36 -0.73
CA MET A 64 -5.67 -0.61 -0.61
C MET A 64 -5.51 -1.79 -1.58
N GLN A 65 -5.10 -1.54 -2.82
CA GLN A 65 -4.79 -2.58 -3.80
C GLN A 65 -3.61 -3.46 -3.35
N ASN A 66 -2.53 -2.84 -2.86
CA ASN A 66 -1.38 -3.59 -2.36
C ASN A 66 -1.74 -4.45 -1.14
N ASN A 67 -2.61 -3.94 -0.26
CA ASN A 67 -3.16 -4.70 0.86
C ASN A 67 -4.02 -5.87 0.41
N TYR A 68 -4.88 -5.66 -0.58
CA TYR A 68 -5.69 -6.73 -1.17
C TYR A 68 -4.79 -7.87 -1.65
N HIS A 69 -3.80 -7.59 -2.50
CA HIS A 69 -2.91 -8.61 -3.04
C HIS A 69 -2.10 -9.32 -1.94
N LEU A 70 -1.59 -8.57 -0.96
CA LEU A 70 -0.86 -9.16 0.16
C LEU A 70 -1.72 -10.15 0.97
N ARG A 71 -2.94 -9.75 1.29
CA ARG A 71 -3.86 -10.56 2.11
C ARG A 71 -4.45 -11.74 1.34
N HIS A 72 -4.68 -11.57 0.04
CA HIS A 72 -5.10 -12.64 -0.85
C HIS A 72 -3.99 -13.69 -1.00
N ALA A 73 -2.75 -13.26 -1.27
CA ALA A 73 -1.61 -14.18 -1.34
C ALA A 73 -1.36 -14.89 -0.01
N LEU A 74 -1.54 -14.19 1.12
CA LEU A 74 -1.44 -14.81 2.44
C LEU A 74 -2.54 -15.85 2.67
N TYR A 75 -3.76 -15.58 2.19
CA TYR A 75 -4.86 -16.54 2.27
C TYR A 75 -4.53 -17.82 1.50
N ASP A 76 -4.04 -17.70 0.26
CA ASP A 76 -3.67 -18.85 -0.56
C ASP A 76 -2.56 -19.66 0.11
N GLU A 77 -1.49 -19.00 0.59
CA GLU A 77 -0.39 -19.67 1.30
C GLU A 77 -0.88 -20.44 2.54
N VAL A 78 -1.70 -19.79 3.38
CA VAL A 78 -2.21 -20.42 4.60
C VAL A 78 -3.17 -21.56 4.26
N SER A 79 -4.01 -21.41 3.24
CA SER A 79 -4.93 -22.44 2.77
C SER A 79 -4.17 -23.68 2.29
N ASP A 80 -3.16 -23.49 1.45
CA ASP A 80 -2.31 -24.58 0.94
C ASP A 80 -1.56 -25.28 2.08
N ASN A 81 -0.99 -24.52 3.01
CA ASN A 81 -0.30 -25.07 4.17
C ASN A 81 -1.24 -25.89 5.07
N VAL A 82 -2.46 -25.41 5.27
CA VAL A 82 -3.48 -26.13 6.02
C VAL A 82 -3.84 -27.45 5.34
N GLU A 83 -3.89 -27.50 4.01
CA GLU A 83 -4.11 -28.74 3.26
C GLU A 83 -2.93 -29.72 3.42
N ILE A 84 -1.70 -29.24 3.25
CA ILE A 84 -0.47 -30.03 3.43
C ILE A 84 -0.42 -30.65 4.83
N LEU A 85 -0.69 -29.85 5.87
CA LEU A 85 -0.69 -30.31 7.25
C LEU A 85 -1.85 -31.26 7.54
N SER A 86 -3.03 -31.06 6.93
CA SER A 86 -4.16 -31.98 7.05
C SER A 86 -3.81 -33.35 6.47
N HIS A 87 -3.21 -33.38 5.27
CA HIS A 87 -2.76 -34.62 4.64
C HIS A 87 -1.69 -35.34 5.48
N TYR A 88 -0.75 -34.60 6.08
CA TYR A 88 0.19 -35.18 7.03
C TYR A 88 -0.53 -35.81 8.24
N ALA A 89 -1.48 -35.10 8.84
CA ALA A 89 -2.27 -35.58 9.99
C ALA A 89 -3.09 -36.85 9.68
N ASP A 90 -3.49 -37.07 8.44
CA ASP A 90 -4.23 -38.27 8.03
C ASP A 90 -3.31 -39.47 7.77
N THR A 91 -2.05 -39.23 7.38
CA THR A 91 -1.11 -40.29 6.98
C THR A 91 -0.22 -40.79 8.12
N VAL A 92 0.01 -39.95 9.14
CA VAL A 92 0.89 -40.19 10.30
C VAL A 92 0.60 -41.48 11.08
N GLU A 93 -0.65 -41.95 11.13
CA GLU A 93 -1.00 -43.23 11.79
C GLU A 93 -0.69 -44.47 10.96
N THR A 94 -0.58 -44.33 9.65
CA THR A 94 -0.43 -45.46 8.71
C THR A 94 1.02 -45.81 8.42
N VAL A 95 1.96 -44.95 8.81
CA VAL A 95 3.36 -45.01 8.40
C VAL A 95 4.28 -45.40 9.55
N SER A 96 5.35 -46.13 9.22
CA SER A 96 6.36 -46.52 10.20
C SER A 96 7.10 -45.30 10.76
N SER A 97 7.64 -45.38 11.97
CA SER A 97 8.35 -44.25 12.59
C SER A 97 9.54 -43.71 11.78
N ASN A 98 10.26 -44.58 11.06
CA ASN A 98 11.38 -44.14 10.22
C ASN A 98 10.90 -43.38 8.96
N SER A 99 9.65 -43.60 8.56
CA SER A 99 9.01 -42.90 7.45
C SER A 99 8.46 -41.55 7.89
N LEU A 100 8.03 -41.39 9.16
CA LEU A 100 7.49 -40.13 9.69
C LEU A 100 8.46 -38.96 9.48
N VAL A 101 9.71 -39.12 9.91
CA VAL A 101 10.76 -38.10 9.76
C VAL A 101 11.03 -37.75 8.30
N LYS A 102 10.91 -38.74 7.39
CA LYS A 102 11.10 -38.52 5.95
C LYS A 102 9.90 -37.83 5.29
N MET A 103 8.74 -37.91 5.91
CA MET A 103 7.48 -37.33 5.44
C MET A 103 7.16 -35.99 6.12
N HIS A 104 8.14 -35.38 6.80
CA HIS A 104 7.98 -34.07 7.40
C HIS A 104 7.39 -33.06 6.38
N PRO A 105 6.23 -32.46 6.68
CA PRO A 105 5.52 -31.61 5.73
C PRO A 105 6.31 -30.32 5.50
N GLN A 106 6.44 -29.91 4.24
CA GLN A 106 7.10 -28.65 3.88
C GLN A 106 6.04 -27.58 3.69
N MET A 107 6.00 -26.59 4.59
CA MET A 107 5.11 -25.44 4.47
C MET A 107 5.72 -24.37 3.56
N GLY A 108 4.90 -23.75 2.72
CA GLY A 108 5.27 -22.54 2.00
C GLY A 108 5.19 -21.34 2.93
N LEU A 109 6.29 -20.61 3.12
CA LEU A 109 6.34 -19.42 4.01
C LEU A 109 6.76 -18.17 3.25
N PHE A 110 6.70 -18.19 1.92
CA PHE A 110 7.21 -17.10 1.09
C PHE A 110 6.50 -15.78 1.38
N VAL A 111 5.16 -15.78 1.40
CA VAL A 111 4.38 -14.57 1.68
C VAL A 111 4.64 -14.15 3.11
N TRP A 112 4.44 -15.05 4.08
CA TRP A 112 4.67 -14.79 5.50
C TRP A 112 6.05 -14.19 5.81
N ASP A 113 7.12 -14.78 5.29
CA ASP A 113 8.50 -14.31 5.53
C ASP A 113 8.79 -12.96 4.88
N ASN A 114 8.12 -12.66 3.77
CA ASN A 114 8.25 -11.37 3.08
C ASN A 114 7.33 -10.29 3.66
N MET A 115 6.28 -10.64 4.41
CA MET A 115 5.39 -9.65 5.04
C MET A 115 6.13 -8.68 5.93
N ARG A 116 7.19 -9.11 6.64
CA ARG A 116 7.99 -8.23 7.51
C ARG A 116 8.65 -7.05 6.78
N TYR A 117 8.77 -7.14 5.45
CA TYR A 117 9.35 -6.10 4.59
C TYR A 117 8.29 -5.23 3.90
N SER A 118 7.01 -5.58 4.04
CA SER A 118 5.91 -4.82 3.46
C SER A 118 5.36 -3.82 4.47
N ALA A 119 5.28 -2.54 4.09
CA ALA A 119 4.61 -1.53 4.91
C ALA A 119 3.13 -1.87 5.15
N ASN A 120 2.50 -2.54 4.18
CA ASN A 120 1.09 -2.93 4.22
C ASN A 120 0.80 -4.11 5.15
N ALA A 121 1.83 -4.84 5.62
CA ALA A 121 1.62 -5.96 6.53
C ALA A 121 1.00 -5.51 7.86
N LEU A 122 1.33 -4.31 8.34
CA LEU A 122 0.80 -3.76 9.60
C LEU A 122 -0.66 -3.32 9.51
N GLU A 123 -1.20 -3.18 8.29
CA GLU A 123 -2.62 -2.88 8.09
C GLU A 123 -3.49 -4.14 8.14
N THR A 124 -2.87 -5.32 8.08
CA THR A 124 -3.58 -6.59 8.28
C THR A 124 -3.98 -6.73 9.75
N PRO A 125 -5.22 -7.16 10.06
CA PRO A 125 -5.66 -7.34 11.44
C PRO A 125 -4.70 -8.19 12.27
N SER A 126 -4.35 -7.69 13.47
CA SER A 126 -3.31 -8.28 14.31
C SER A 126 -3.69 -9.65 14.90
N ASP A 127 -4.99 -9.91 15.04
CA ASP A 127 -5.54 -11.22 15.43
C ASP A 127 -5.25 -12.26 14.35
N ILE A 128 -5.50 -11.94 13.07
CA ILE A 128 -5.21 -12.82 11.93
C ILE A 128 -3.71 -13.15 11.87
N LEU A 129 -2.85 -12.13 11.94
CA LEU A 129 -1.39 -12.34 11.93
C LEU A 129 -0.93 -13.20 13.11
N SER A 130 -1.52 -12.98 14.29
CA SER A 130 -1.20 -13.74 15.48
C SER A 130 -1.61 -15.21 15.37
N ASP A 131 -2.78 -15.49 14.78
CA ASP A 131 -3.27 -16.85 14.58
C ASP A 131 -2.44 -17.59 13.53
N ILE A 132 -2.08 -16.96 12.42
CA ILE A 132 -1.19 -17.56 11.39
C ILE A 132 0.19 -17.85 11.99
N ARG A 133 0.77 -16.92 12.74
CA ARG A 133 2.03 -17.15 13.45
C ARG A 133 1.93 -18.35 14.40
N ARG A 134 0.82 -18.46 15.13
CA ARG A 134 0.58 -19.59 16.05
C ARG A 134 0.45 -20.90 15.29
N LEU A 135 -0.27 -20.93 14.17
CA LEU A 135 -0.35 -22.10 13.30
C LEU A 135 1.05 -22.62 12.97
N TYR A 136 1.91 -21.78 12.39
CA TYR A 136 3.24 -22.22 11.95
C TYR A 136 4.14 -22.68 13.09
N LEU A 137 4.08 -22.03 14.25
CA LEU A 137 4.89 -22.42 15.42
C LEU A 137 4.36 -23.68 16.10
N GLU A 138 3.04 -23.80 16.24
CA GLU A 138 2.40 -24.91 16.94
C GLU A 138 2.42 -26.17 16.07
N SER A 139 2.18 -26.07 14.76
CA SER A 139 2.27 -27.21 13.84
C SER A 139 3.66 -27.81 13.84
N GLU A 140 4.71 -27.00 13.68
CA GLU A 140 6.11 -27.45 13.68
C GLU A 140 6.47 -28.14 15.00
N LYS A 141 6.07 -27.53 16.13
CA LYS A 141 6.29 -28.12 17.44
C LYS A 141 5.59 -29.47 17.58
N ILE A 142 4.34 -29.59 17.14
CA ILE A 142 3.57 -30.83 17.23
C ILE A 142 4.20 -31.92 16.35
N ILE A 143 4.53 -31.58 15.09
CA ILE A 143 5.19 -32.48 14.15
C ILE A 143 6.51 -32.99 14.73
N SER A 144 7.37 -32.09 15.20
CA SER A 144 8.64 -32.46 15.82
C SER A 144 8.44 -33.37 17.05
N ASN A 145 7.42 -33.11 17.88
CA ASN A 145 7.09 -33.97 19.02
C ASN A 145 6.57 -35.36 18.62
N ILE A 146 5.85 -35.48 17.50
CA ILE A 146 5.44 -36.77 16.93
C ILE A 146 6.67 -37.53 16.45
N GLU A 147 7.53 -36.88 15.66
CA GLU A 147 8.72 -37.47 15.05
C GLU A 147 9.75 -37.93 16.09
N THR A 148 9.94 -37.15 17.15
CA THR A 148 10.84 -37.46 18.27
C THR A 148 10.21 -38.39 19.31
N ARG A 149 8.95 -38.82 19.11
CA ARG A 149 8.18 -39.68 20.02
C ARG A 149 7.94 -39.08 21.42
N HIS A 150 8.02 -37.76 21.54
CA HIS A 150 7.56 -37.07 22.75
C HIS A 150 6.04 -37.18 22.90
N TYR A 151 5.33 -37.15 21.77
CA TYR A 151 3.89 -37.43 21.68
C TYR A 151 3.63 -38.82 21.10
N SER A 152 2.53 -39.43 21.54
CA SER A 152 1.96 -40.54 20.79
C SER A 152 1.41 -40.01 19.46
N VAL A 153 1.49 -40.83 18.42
CA VAL A 153 1.06 -40.50 17.06
C VAL A 153 -0.40 -40.01 17.04
N SER A 154 -1.31 -40.74 17.69
CA SER A 154 -2.73 -40.37 17.80
C SER A 154 -2.93 -39.06 18.57
N TYR A 155 -2.26 -38.87 19.71
CA TYR A 155 -2.36 -37.61 20.45
C TYR A 155 -1.84 -36.41 19.63
N GLY A 156 -0.69 -36.56 18.97
CA GLY A 156 -0.13 -35.50 18.14
C GLY A 156 -1.00 -35.18 16.93
N LYS A 157 -1.60 -36.19 16.29
CA LYS A 157 -2.60 -36.03 15.23
C LYS A 157 -3.79 -35.20 15.73
N ASP A 158 -4.38 -35.57 16.86
CA ASP A 158 -5.55 -34.86 17.42
C ASP A 158 -5.19 -33.39 17.73
N GLN A 159 -4.00 -33.14 18.31
CA GLN A 159 -3.52 -31.78 18.55
C GLN A 159 -3.35 -30.98 17.25
N LEU A 160 -2.75 -31.59 16.23
CA LEU A 160 -2.57 -30.95 14.92
C LEU A 160 -3.92 -30.64 14.27
N GLN A 161 -4.86 -31.59 14.29
CA GLN A 161 -6.21 -31.40 13.77
C GLN A 161 -6.98 -30.30 14.50
N ASN A 162 -6.80 -30.16 15.82
CA ASN A 162 -7.41 -29.07 16.59
C ASN A 162 -6.89 -27.70 16.16
N VAL A 163 -5.56 -27.57 15.98
CA VAL A 163 -4.95 -26.32 15.48
C VAL A 163 -5.46 -26.00 14.07
N LEU A 164 -5.50 -27.00 13.18
CA LEU A 164 -5.99 -26.83 11.81
C LEU A 164 -7.47 -26.45 11.76
N SER A 165 -8.30 -27.06 12.61
CA SER A 165 -9.75 -26.77 12.64
C SER A 165 -9.99 -25.32 13.06
N LYS A 166 -9.27 -24.81 14.07
CA LYS A 166 -9.36 -23.40 14.46
C LYS A 166 -9.05 -22.46 13.28
N ILE A 167 -8.00 -22.75 12.52
CA ILE A 167 -7.62 -21.91 11.36
C ILE A 167 -8.68 -21.99 10.25
N LYS A 168 -9.17 -23.20 9.94
CA LYS A 168 -10.21 -23.40 8.90
C LYS A 168 -11.53 -22.73 9.26
N GLU A 169 -11.94 -22.80 10.52
CA GLU A 169 -13.26 -22.35 10.97
C GLU A 169 -13.30 -20.87 11.33
N ASP A 170 -12.17 -20.28 11.73
CA ASP A 170 -12.11 -18.88 12.20
C ASP A 170 -11.18 -18.01 11.35
N THR A 171 -9.88 -18.33 11.31
CA THR A 171 -8.86 -17.43 10.75
C THR A 171 -8.96 -17.27 9.23
N LEU A 172 -9.10 -18.36 8.47
CA LEU A 172 -9.24 -18.31 7.01
C LEU A 172 -10.51 -17.57 6.57
N PRO A 173 -11.70 -17.82 7.15
CA PRO A 173 -12.90 -17.02 6.87
C PRO A 173 -12.75 -15.53 7.19
N LYS A 174 -12.09 -15.18 8.30
CA LYS A 174 -11.79 -13.78 8.66
C LYS A 174 -10.88 -13.13 7.63
N LEU A 175 -9.78 -13.79 7.25
CA LEU A 175 -8.86 -13.29 6.23
C LEU A 175 -9.54 -13.14 4.87
N LYS A 176 -10.39 -14.11 4.51
CA LYS A 176 -11.21 -14.06 3.30
C LYS A 176 -12.13 -12.85 3.25
N THR A 177 -12.95 -12.69 4.29
CA THR A 177 -13.85 -11.55 4.43
C THR A 177 -13.07 -10.23 4.39
N ASN A 178 -11.87 -10.22 4.98
CA ASN A 178 -11.04 -9.04 5.06
C ASN A 178 -10.51 -8.59 3.69
N TYR A 179 -9.96 -9.49 2.86
CA TYR A 179 -9.55 -9.09 1.51
C TYR A 179 -10.74 -8.87 0.57
N GLU A 180 -11.86 -9.58 0.74
CA GLU A 180 -13.08 -9.36 -0.07
C GLU A 180 -13.68 -7.99 0.19
N THR A 181 -13.60 -7.49 1.42
CA THR A 181 -14.00 -6.11 1.76
C THR A 181 -13.15 -5.10 1.00
N LEU A 182 -11.82 -5.29 0.95
CA LEU A 182 -10.94 -4.43 0.16
C LEU A 182 -11.26 -4.51 -1.34
N SER A 183 -11.51 -5.72 -1.86
CA SER A 183 -11.91 -5.91 -3.26
C SER A 183 -13.19 -5.14 -3.60
N LYS A 184 -14.17 -5.17 -2.69
CA LYS A 184 -15.42 -4.42 -2.86
C LYS A 184 -15.18 -2.91 -2.84
N GLU A 185 -14.40 -2.41 -1.88
CA GLU A 185 -14.05 -0.99 -1.81
C GLU A 185 -13.27 -0.52 -3.03
N LEU A 186 -12.39 -1.36 -3.61
CA LEU A 186 -11.68 -1.08 -4.86
C LEU A 186 -12.64 -1.03 -6.05
N LYS A 187 -13.57 -1.99 -6.15
CA LYS A 187 -14.60 -2.02 -7.20
C LYS A 187 -15.53 -0.81 -7.15
N ASP A 188 -15.91 -0.37 -5.95
CA ASP A 188 -16.74 0.83 -5.75
C ASP A 188 -16.01 2.12 -6.20
N ASN A 189 -14.68 2.06 -6.38
CA ASN A 189 -13.85 3.14 -6.93
C ASN A 189 -13.35 2.84 -8.36
N ASP A 190 -14.04 1.96 -9.10
CA ASP A 190 -13.73 1.57 -10.49
C ASP A 190 -12.34 0.91 -10.67
N ILE A 191 -11.76 0.37 -9.60
CA ILE A 191 -10.50 -0.39 -9.65
C ILE A 191 -10.83 -1.88 -9.61
N ALA A 192 -10.57 -2.55 -10.73
CA ALA A 192 -10.66 -4.01 -10.81
C ALA A 192 -9.40 -4.65 -10.19
N VAL A 193 -9.63 -5.63 -9.33
CA VAL A 193 -8.59 -6.52 -8.81
C VAL A 193 -8.97 -7.96 -9.13
N ASP A 194 -7.97 -8.73 -9.56
CA ASP A 194 -8.10 -10.15 -9.91
C ASP A 194 -8.13 -11.06 -8.67
#